data_AF-A0A2R7T0N8-F1
#
_entry.id   AF-A0A2R7T0N8-F1
#
_cell.length_a   1.000
_cell.length_b   1.000
_cell.length_c   1.000
_cell.angle_alpha   90.00
_cell.angle_beta   90.00
_cell.angle_gamma   90.00
#
_symmetry.space_group_name_H-M   'P 1'
#
loop_
_entity.id
_entity.type
_entity.pdbx_description
1 polymer ?
#
loop_
_entity_poly.entity_id
_entity_poly.type
_entity_poly.pdbx_seq_one_letter_code
_entity_poly.pdbx_strand_id
1 'polypeptide(L)'
;MPITPFHFGPGAALQALAPRHISFLSFVAANVLIDVESLYNLVHGRHPVHAFFHTYVGATLVALALVVAFWLLRRAGVQRLLPALTLRQVTLGALLGAWSHVLLDSVMHADIQPLQPLSAANGLLGWVSLSALHWGCLACGVVALLMAGIRHLLKQPP
;
A
#
# COMPACT_ATOMS: atom_id res chain seq x y z
N MET A 1 -9.43 -11.22 2.93
CA MET A 1 -8.67 -11.56 4.17
C MET A 1 -8.17 -10.24 4.71
N PRO A 2 -8.21 -9.98 6.02
CA PRO A 2 -8.09 -8.62 6.56
C PRO A 2 -6.67 -8.03 6.52
N ILE A 3 -5.67 -8.77 6.01
CA ILE A 3 -4.30 -8.29 5.85
C ILE A 3 -3.80 -8.79 4.50
N THR A 4 -3.29 -7.89 3.65
CA THR A 4 -2.88 -8.26 2.30
C THR A 4 -1.35 -8.19 2.09
N PRO A 5 -0.56 -9.13 2.65
CA PRO A 5 0.90 -9.14 2.45
C PRO A 5 1.30 -9.25 0.97
N PHE A 6 0.42 -9.80 0.12
CA PHE A 6 0.62 -9.83 -1.33
C PHE A 6 0.83 -8.43 -1.93
N HIS A 7 0.15 -7.40 -1.42
CA HIS A 7 0.23 -6.04 -1.94
C HIS A 7 1.62 -5.41 -1.77
N PHE A 8 2.42 -5.95 -0.86
CA PHE A 8 3.79 -5.49 -0.66
C PHE A 8 4.69 -5.83 -1.86
N GLY A 9 4.33 -6.83 -2.68
CA GLY A 9 5.05 -7.17 -3.90
C GLY A 9 5.12 -6.01 -4.90
N PRO A 10 3.98 -5.47 -5.36
CA PRO A 10 3.93 -4.24 -6.17
C PRO A 10 4.68 -3.06 -5.53
N GLY A 11 4.53 -2.85 -4.22
CA GLY A 11 5.25 -1.80 -3.50
C GLY A 11 6.77 -1.98 -3.54
N ALA A 12 7.25 -3.22 -3.37
CA ALA A 12 8.66 -3.56 -3.44
C ALA A 12 9.20 -3.35 -4.86
N ALA A 13 8.44 -3.70 -5.90
CA ALA A 13 8.81 -3.47 -7.28
C ALA A 13 8.91 -1.97 -7.61
N LEU A 14 7.93 -1.18 -7.17
CA LEU A 14 7.96 0.28 -7.33
C LEU A 14 9.16 0.91 -6.61
N GLN A 15 9.42 0.51 -5.35
CA GLN A 15 10.62 0.93 -4.63
C GLN A 15 11.89 0.54 -5.37
N ALA A 16 11.93 -0.68 -5.92
CA ALA A 16 13.08 -1.17 -6.64
C ALA A 16 13.33 -0.35 -7.92
N LEU A 17 12.30 0.06 -8.64
CA LEU A 17 12.42 0.90 -9.84
C LEU A 17 12.82 2.34 -9.50
N ALA A 18 12.32 2.91 -8.41
CA ALA A 18 12.55 4.30 -8.04
C ALA A 18 13.02 4.47 -6.57
N PRO A 19 14.18 3.90 -6.20
CA PRO A 19 14.62 3.79 -4.80
C PRO A 19 14.89 5.14 -4.12
N ARG A 20 15.15 6.19 -4.90
CA ARG A 20 15.38 7.56 -4.42
C ARG A 20 14.11 8.39 -4.29
N HIS A 21 12.98 7.88 -4.80
CA HIS A 21 11.74 8.65 -4.93
C HIS A 21 10.57 8.06 -4.16
N ILE A 22 10.57 6.75 -3.93
CA ILE A 22 9.50 6.06 -3.23
C ILE A 22 10.02 5.62 -1.86
N SER A 23 9.11 5.57 -0.88
CA SER A 23 9.36 4.96 0.42
C SER A 23 8.52 3.69 0.54
N PHE A 24 9.20 2.54 0.53
CA PHE A 24 8.55 1.25 0.76
C PHE A 24 7.89 1.19 2.15
N LEU A 25 8.51 1.84 3.16
CA LEU A 25 7.95 1.89 4.51
C LEU A 25 6.58 2.58 4.53
N SER A 26 6.42 3.73 3.87
CA SER A 26 5.13 4.42 3.86
C SER A 26 4.10 3.75 2.94
N PHE A 27 4.56 3.06 1.89
CA PHE A 27 3.71 2.17 1.08
C PHE A 27 3.08 1.07 1.94
N VAL A 28 3.91 0.34 2.69
CA VAL A 28 3.45 -0.75 3.57
C VAL A 28 2.56 -0.19 4.68
N ALA A 29 2.95 0.92 5.30
CA ALA A 29 2.16 1.55 6.35
C ALA A 29 0.75 1.95 5.87
N ALA A 30 0.63 2.46 4.64
CA ALA A 30 -0.68 2.81 4.06
C ALA A 30 -1.58 1.58 3.88
N ASN A 31 -1.02 0.48 3.36
CA ASN A 31 -1.74 -0.78 3.20
C ASN A 31 -2.24 -1.31 4.55
N VAL A 32 -1.34 -1.38 5.53
CA VAL A 32 -1.67 -1.86 6.88
C VAL A 32 -2.74 -0.99 7.53
N LEU A 33 -2.64 0.34 7.43
CA LEU A 33 -3.63 1.24 8.05
C LEU A 33 -5.02 1.15 7.41
N ILE A 34 -5.11 0.91 6.10
CA ILE A 34 -6.41 0.68 5.45
C ILE A 34 -7.04 -0.61 5.99
N ASP A 35 -6.25 -1.68 6.07
CA ASP A 35 -6.67 -2.99 6.56
C ASP A 35 -7.09 -3.01 8.06
N VAL A 36 -6.72 -2.00 8.85
CA VAL A 36 -7.21 -1.86 10.24
C VAL A 36 -8.74 -1.78 10.28
N GLU A 37 -9.37 -1.10 9.31
CA GLU A 37 -10.84 -1.05 9.21
C GLU A 37 -11.42 -2.44 8.97
N SER A 38 -10.86 -3.20 8.03
CA SER A 38 -11.32 -4.56 7.71
C SER A 38 -11.13 -5.52 8.86
N LEU A 39 -9.98 -5.46 9.55
CA LEU A 39 -9.75 -6.26 10.74
C LEU A 39 -10.76 -5.92 11.84
N TYR A 40 -10.98 -4.63 12.09
CA TYR A 40 -11.94 -4.17 13.08
C TYR A 40 -13.36 -4.65 12.75
N ASN A 41 -13.81 -4.48 11.51
CA ASN A 41 -15.15 -4.89 11.08
C ASN A 41 -15.32 -6.41 11.16
N LEU A 42 -14.31 -7.19 10.76
CA LEU A 42 -14.35 -8.65 10.82
C LEU A 42 -14.46 -9.15 12.27
N VAL A 43 -13.64 -8.61 13.19
CA VAL A 43 -13.67 -8.98 14.61
C VAL A 43 -15.03 -8.66 15.26
N HIS A 44 -15.73 -7.64 14.77
CA HIS A 44 -17.03 -7.21 15.30
C HIS A 44 -18.23 -7.71 14.46
N GLY A 45 -18.01 -8.58 13.47
CA GLY A 45 -19.08 -9.09 12.61
C GLY A 45 -19.84 -8.01 11.82
N ARG A 46 -19.17 -6.92 11.45
CA ARG A 46 -19.76 -5.80 10.70
C ARG A 46 -19.63 -6.01 9.20
N HIS A 47 -20.65 -5.56 8.47
CA HIS A 47 -20.68 -5.52 7.02
C HIS A 47 -21.04 -4.11 6.52
N PRO A 48 -20.43 -3.62 5.42
CA PRO A 48 -19.35 -4.26 4.66
C PRO A 48 -18.06 -4.40 5.49
N VAL A 49 -17.22 -5.38 5.16
CA VAL A 49 -15.93 -5.58 5.86
C VAL A 49 -14.96 -4.50 5.40
N HIS A 50 -14.94 -4.23 4.10
CA HIS A 50 -14.18 -3.17 3.46
C HIS A 50 -15.09 -1.96 3.27
N ALA A 51 -14.90 -0.91 4.06
CA ALA A 51 -15.86 0.20 4.15
C ALA A 51 -15.23 1.50 3.66
N PHE A 52 -15.03 2.48 4.53
CA PHE A 52 -14.62 3.82 4.14
C PHE A 52 -13.16 3.88 3.67
N PHE A 53 -12.23 3.18 4.33
CA PHE A 53 -10.82 3.22 3.96
C PHE A 53 -10.52 2.48 2.66
N HIS A 54 -11.40 1.58 2.22
CA HIS A 54 -11.36 0.94 0.91
C HIS A 54 -12.02 1.75 -0.22
N THR A 55 -12.26 3.05 0.01
CA THR A 55 -12.62 4.01 -1.05
C THR A 55 -11.39 4.83 -1.45
N TYR A 56 -11.33 5.35 -2.69
CA TYR A 56 -10.23 6.23 -3.08
C TYR A 56 -10.16 7.51 -2.24
N VAL A 57 -11.30 8.00 -1.75
CA VAL A 57 -11.36 9.15 -0.84
C VAL A 57 -10.75 8.77 0.52
N GLY A 58 -11.23 7.70 1.15
CA GLY A 58 -10.73 7.25 2.45
C GLY A 58 -9.25 6.85 2.41
N ALA A 59 -8.84 6.11 1.39
CA ALA A 59 -7.45 5.73 1.17
C ALA A 59 -6.53 6.96 1.01
N THR A 60 -7.00 8.02 0.31
CA THR A 60 -6.27 9.28 0.21
C THR A 60 -6.14 9.97 1.57
N LEU A 61 -7.20 9.97 2.38
CA LEU A 61 -7.14 10.51 3.75
C LEU A 61 -6.16 9.74 4.64
N VAL A 62 -6.10 8.41 4.54
CA VAL A 62 -5.11 7.58 5.24
C VAL A 62 -3.69 7.96 4.81
N ALA A 63 -3.45 8.11 3.49
CA ALA A 63 -2.14 8.53 2.98
C ALA A 63 -1.75 9.94 3.50
N LEU A 64 -2.69 10.89 3.52
CA LEU A 64 -2.46 12.23 4.06
C LEU A 64 -2.17 12.20 5.57
N ALA A 65 -2.93 11.42 6.34
CA ALA A 65 -2.71 11.25 7.77
C ALA A 65 -1.31 10.70 8.07
N LEU A 66 -0.84 9.71 7.29
CA LEU A 66 0.53 9.20 7.37
C LEU A 66 1.59 10.27 7.09
N VAL A 67 1.39 11.08 6.05
CA VAL A 67 2.32 12.17 5.68
C VAL A 67 2.37 13.22 6.79
N VAL A 68 1.22 13.60 7.35
CA VAL A 68 1.14 14.56 8.46
C VAL A 68 1.80 13.98 9.71
N ALA A 69 1.53 12.73 10.06
CA ALA A 69 2.16 12.06 11.20
C ALA A 69 3.69 12.03 11.06
N PHE A 70 4.19 11.66 9.87
CA PHE A 70 5.62 11.69 9.58
C PHE A 70 6.23 13.10 9.73
N TRP A 71 5.55 14.13 9.21
CA TRP A 71 6.00 15.50 9.33
C TRP A 71 6.04 15.99 10.78
N LEU A 72 5.01 15.67 11.58
CA LEU A 72 4.96 15.99 13.01
C LEU A 72 6.07 15.30 13.80
N LEU A 73 6.30 14.00 13.56
CA LEU A 73 7.38 13.24 14.21
C LEU A 73 8.76 13.82 13.89
N ARG A 74 8.98 14.28 12.65
CA ARG A 74 10.21 14.98 12.28
C ARG A 74 10.36 16.31 13.02
N ARG A 75 9.29 17.09 13.15
CA ARG A 75 9.31 18.36 13.89
C ARG A 75 9.53 18.18 15.40
N ALA A 76 9.01 17.09 15.96
CA ALA A 76 9.19 16.74 17.37
C ALA A 76 10.59 16.19 17.70
N GLY A 77 11.52 16.15 16.72
CA GLY A 77 12.89 15.68 16.95
C GLY A 77 13.03 14.17 17.09
N VAL A 78 11.98 13.39 16.81
CA VAL A 78 11.95 11.92 16.91
C VAL A 78 12.58 11.25 15.67
N GLN A 79 13.35 12.01 14.90
CA GLN A 79 14.02 11.58 13.67
C GLN A 79 14.99 10.41 13.86
N ARG A 80 15.46 10.14 15.08
CA ARG A 80 16.29 8.96 15.38
C ARG A 80 15.54 7.64 15.25
N LEU A 81 14.21 7.65 15.36
CA LEU A 81 13.37 6.46 15.24
C LEU A 81 12.88 6.21 13.80
N LEU A 82 13.13 7.15 12.88
CA LEU A 82 12.66 7.08 11.51
C LEU A 82 13.85 6.98 10.55
N PRO A 83 13.75 6.17 9.48
CA PRO A 83 14.75 6.19 8.43
C PRO A 83 14.82 7.59 7.80
N ALA A 84 16.00 7.93 7.24
CA ALA A 84 16.27 9.21 6.60
C ALA A 84 15.48 9.36 5.28
N LEU A 85 14.18 9.62 5.39
CA LEU A 85 13.25 9.78 4.29
C LEU A 85 12.86 11.25 4.12
N THR A 86 12.74 11.68 2.87
CA THR A 86 12.17 12.98 2.53
C THR A 86 10.64 12.94 2.59
N LEU A 87 10.01 14.10 2.78
CA LEU A 87 8.55 14.20 2.75
C LEU A 87 7.99 13.71 1.40
N ARG A 88 8.67 14.05 0.30
CA ARG A 88 8.32 13.57 -1.05
C ARG A 88 8.31 12.04 -1.16
N GLN A 89 9.32 11.36 -0.62
CA GLN A 89 9.38 9.89 -0.64
C GLN A 89 8.23 9.27 0.16
N VAL A 90 7.94 9.84 1.33
CA VAL A 90 6.82 9.38 2.17
C VAL A 90 5.49 9.59 1.47
N THR A 91 5.24 10.77 0.92
CA THR A 91 4.01 11.09 0.17
C THR A 91 3.81 10.16 -1.01
N LEU A 92 4.83 9.97 -1.86
CA LEU A 92 4.71 9.08 -3.01
C LEU A 92 4.48 7.63 -2.59
N GLY A 93 5.22 7.14 -1.59
CA GLY A 93 5.03 5.79 -1.07
C GLY A 93 3.62 5.59 -0.49
N ALA A 94 3.13 6.53 0.31
CA ALA A 94 1.82 6.44 0.96
C ALA A 94 0.66 6.47 -0.06
N LEU A 95 0.71 7.38 -1.04
CA LEU A 95 -0.31 7.47 -2.09
C LEU A 95 -0.32 6.21 -2.97
N LEU A 96 0.86 5.75 -3.41
CA LEU A 96 0.97 4.53 -4.20
C LEU A 96 0.49 3.32 -3.42
N GLY A 97 0.83 3.22 -2.13
CA GLY A 97 0.37 2.17 -1.25
C GLY A 97 -1.15 2.16 -1.11
N ALA A 98 -1.71 3.32 -0.76
CA ALA A 98 -3.15 3.47 -0.54
C ALA A 98 -3.98 3.19 -1.81
N TRP A 99 -3.59 3.74 -2.96
CA TRP A 99 -4.35 3.58 -4.19
C TRP A 99 -4.18 2.20 -4.81
N SER A 100 -2.97 1.62 -4.76
CA SER A 100 -2.78 0.23 -5.22
C SER A 100 -3.54 -0.76 -4.34
N HIS A 101 -3.67 -0.50 -3.04
CA HIS A 101 -4.51 -1.27 -2.14
C HIS A 101 -5.97 -1.30 -2.56
N VAL A 102 -6.60 -0.13 -2.70
CA VAL A 102 -7.99 -0.05 -3.19
C VAL A 102 -8.13 -0.70 -4.56
N LEU A 103 -7.18 -0.46 -5.48
CA LEU A 103 -7.21 -1.02 -6.83
C LEU A 103 -7.20 -2.56 -6.82
N LEU A 104 -6.27 -3.17 -6.10
CA LEU A 104 -6.07 -4.62 -6.06
C LEU A 104 -7.21 -5.31 -5.30
N ASP A 105 -7.64 -4.75 -4.17
CA ASP A 105 -8.77 -5.29 -3.42
C ASP A 105 -10.09 -5.17 -4.19
N SER A 106 -10.28 -4.11 -4.99
CA SER A 106 -11.45 -3.97 -5.86
C SER A 106 -11.57 -5.12 -6.88
N VAL A 107 -10.47 -5.79 -7.24
CA VAL A 107 -10.53 -6.96 -8.13
C VAL A 107 -11.11 -8.18 -7.43
N MET A 108 -10.87 -8.35 -6.12
CA MET A 108 -11.15 -9.60 -5.40
C MET A 108 -12.27 -9.53 -4.37
N HIS A 109 -12.68 -8.34 -3.93
CA HIS A 109 -13.65 -8.17 -2.85
C HIS A 109 -14.96 -7.55 -3.36
N ALA A 110 -16.05 -8.31 -3.20
CA ALA A 110 -17.37 -7.94 -3.71
C ALA A 110 -18.06 -6.84 -2.88
N ASP A 111 -17.62 -6.62 -1.64
CA ASP A 111 -18.18 -5.61 -0.73
C ASP A 111 -17.51 -4.24 -0.87
N ILE A 112 -16.43 -4.12 -1.66
CA ILE A 112 -15.75 -2.85 -1.92
C ILE A 112 -16.53 -1.98 -2.88
N GLN A 113 -16.59 -0.68 -2.57
CA GLN A 113 -17.26 0.34 -3.37
C GLN A 113 -16.29 1.52 -3.60
N PRO A 114 -15.34 1.39 -4.54
CA PRO A 114 -14.12 2.20 -4.54
C PRO A 114 -14.38 3.69 -4.83
N LEU A 115 -15.48 4.01 -5.52
CA LEU A 115 -15.86 5.36 -5.94
C LEU A 115 -16.90 6.02 -5.02
N GLN A 116 -17.20 5.46 -3.84
CA GLN A 116 -18.05 6.13 -2.86
C GLN A 116 -17.51 7.53 -2.50
N PRO A 117 -18.37 8.54 -2.32
CA PRO A 117 -19.84 8.50 -2.35
C PRO A 117 -20.46 8.70 -3.75
N LEU A 118 -19.65 8.78 -4.81
CA LEU A 118 -20.13 9.05 -6.18
C LEU A 118 -20.82 7.82 -6.79
N SER A 119 -20.33 6.61 -6.48
CA SER A 119 -20.93 5.37 -6.95
C SER A 119 -20.67 4.22 -5.97
N ALA A 120 -21.67 3.36 -5.82
CA ALA A 120 -21.57 2.10 -5.09
C ALA A 120 -21.05 0.93 -5.96
N ALA A 121 -20.84 1.15 -7.25
CA ALA A 121 -20.42 0.09 -8.17
C ALA A 121 -18.92 -0.21 -8.06
N ASN A 122 -18.57 -1.49 -8.13
CA ASN A 122 -17.20 -1.96 -8.31
C ASN A 122 -17.04 -2.58 -9.71
N GLY A 123 -16.56 -1.77 -10.65
CA GLY A 123 -16.36 -2.20 -12.04
C GLY A 123 -15.16 -3.13 -12.24
N LEU A 124 -14.29 -3.28 -11.24
CA LEU A 124 -13.05 -4.08 -11.31
C LEU A 124 -13.22 -5.52 -10.83
N LEU A 125 -14.34 -5.81 -10.15
CA LEU A 125 -14.59 -7.10 -9.54
C LEU A 125 -14.48 -8.23 -10.57
N GLY A 126 -13.54 -9.16 -10.34
CA GLY A 126 -13.32 -10.31 -11.20
C GLY A 126 -12.64 -10.00 -12.54
N TRP A 127 -12.04 -8.83 -12.74
CA TRP A 127 -11.28 -8.51 -13.96
C TRP A 127 -10.17 -9.51 -14.28
N VAL A 128 -9.53 -10.06 -13.23
CA VAL A 128 -8.62 -11.21 -13.32
C VAL A 128 -8.97 -12.21 -12.24
N SER A 129 -8.57 -13.47 -12.43
CA SER A 129 -8.74 -14.48 -11.39
C SER A 129 -7.94 -14.13 -10.14
N LEU A 130 -8.45 -14.55 -8.97
CA LEU A 130 -7.75 -14.37 -7.70
C LEU A 130 -6.34 -14.98 -7.73
N SER A 131 -6.18 -16.14 -8.36
CA SER A 131 -4.87 -16.78 -8.54
C SER A 131 -3.93 -15.91 -9.37
N ALA A 132 -4.40 -15.34 -10.49
CA ALA A 132 -3.58 -14.47 -11.33
C ALA A 132 -3.17 -13.19 -10.58
N LEU A 133 -4.08 -12.60 -9.79
CA LEU A 133 -3.80 -11.44 -8.95
C LEU A 133 -2.67 -11.74 -7.93
N HIS A 134 -2.77 -12.85 -7.20
CA HIS A 134 -1.75 -13.26 -6.22
C HIS A 134 -0.41 -13.57 -6.88
N TRP A 135 -0.40 -14.29 -8.01
CA TRP A 135 0.83 -14.59 -8.75
C TRP A 135 1.48 -13.32 -9.30
N GLY A 136 0.70 -12.36 -9.80
CA GLY A 136 1.21 -11.06 -10.24
C GLY A 136 1.89 -10.30 -9.08
N CYS A 137 1.24 -10.26 -7.92
CA CYS A 137 1.81 -9.66 -6.72
C CYS A 137 3.12 -10.33 -6.29
N LEU A 138 3.15 -11.66 -6.25
CA LEU A 138 4.35 -12.43 -5.92
C LEU A 138 5.48 -12.19 -6.93
N ALA A 139 5.16 -12.17 -8.23
CA ALA A 139 6.13 -11.89 -9.29
C ALA A 139 6.75 -10.49 -9.13
N CYS A 140 5.96 -9.46 -8.78
CA CYS A 140 6.49 -8.14 -8.44
C CYS A 140 7.49 -8.21 -7.28
N GLY A 141 7.18 -8.97 -6.22
CA GLY A 141 8.10 -9.18 -5.10
C GLY A 141 9.41 -9.86 -5.51
N VAL A 142 9.34 -10.90 -6.34
CA VAL A 142 10.53 -11.59 -6.87
C VAL A 142 11.38 -10.66 -7.71
N VAL A 143 10.78 -9.90 -8.63
CA VAL A 143 11.48 -8.91 -9.46
C VAL A 143 12.19 -7.88 -8.58
N ALA A 144 11.53 -7.39 -7.53
CA ALA A 144 12.11 -6.43 -6.59
C ALA A 144 13.36 -7.00 -5.90
N LEU A 145 13.30 -8.26 -5.44
CA LEU A 145 14.42 -8.95 -4.81
C LEU A 145 15.59 -9.13 -5.79
N LEU A 146 15.32 -9.55 -7.03
CA LEU A 146 16.35 -9.69 -8.06
C LEU A 146 17.04 -8.34 -8.35
N MET A 147 16.27 -7.27 -8.52
CA MET A 147 16.81 -5.92 -8.71
C MET A 147 17.61 -5.40 -7.52
N ALA A 148 17.22 -5.76 -6.29
CA ALA A 148 17.98 -5.43 -5.09
C ALA A 148 19.29 -6.21 -5.03
N GLY A 149 19.26 -7.51 -5.32
CA GLY A 149 20.43 -8.39 -5.40
C GLY A 149 21.45 -7.92 -6.43
N ILE A 150 21.01 -7.65 -7.67
CA ILE A 150 21.88 -7.11 -8.73
C ILE A 150 22.55 -5.82 -8.29
N ARG A 151 21.79 -4.88 -7.70
CA ARG A 151 22.37 -3.61 -7.21
C ARG A 151 23.32 -3.78 -6.04
N HIS A 152 23.11 -4.78 -5.20
CA HIS A 152 24.02 -5.09 -4.11
C HIS A 152 25.35 -5.61 -4.67
N LEU A 153 25.29 -6.54 -5.63
CA LEU A 153 26.47 -7.09 -6.30
C LEU A 153 27.26 -6.02 -7.05
N LEU A 154 26.59 -5.10 -7.75
CA LEU A 154 27.24 -4.00 -8.47
C LEU A 154 27.85 -2.92 -7.56
N LYS A 155 27.50 -2.88 -6.27
CA LYS A 155 28.01 -1.90 -5.30
C LYS A 155 29.17 -2.43 -4.46
N GLN A 156 29.48 -3.72 -4.52
CA GLN A 156 30.65 -4.24 -3.81
C GLN A 156 31.92 -3.83 -4.56
N PRO A 157 32.93 -3.25 -3.87
CA PRO A 157 34.25 -3.07 -4.50
C PRO A 157 34.86 -4.45 -4.82
N PRO A 158 35.68 -4.55 -5.89
CA PRO A 158 36.38 -5.79 -6.24
C PRO A 158 37.36 -6.25 -5.17
#